data_AF-A0A7W1CH90-F1
#
_entry.id   AF-A0A7W1CH90-F1
#
_cell.length_a   1.000
_cell.length_b   1.000
_cell.length_c   1.000
_cell.angle_alpha   90.00
_cell.angle_beta   90.00
_cell.angle_gamma   90.00
#
_symmetry.space_group_name_H-M   'P 1'
#
loop_
_entity.id
_entity.type
_entity.pdbx_description
1 polymer ?
#
loop_
_entity_poly.entity_id
_entity_poly.type
_entity_poly.pdbx_seq_one_letter_code
_entity_poly.pdbx_strand_id
1 'polypeptide(L)'
;MNYFHTLRDFVNFATAREFWHEKMDEGVFAYEKNKTEQIGEFLIRPIVKPFDSTLKRIREPYMITALTIAAISSVTLVFYPEECVEKIRNVFPIVSFLKPWIVKLAVFTGTEAIIFGFGTRTIGRLSQGDLITAWNSKSIVAIPLGAVIEQQ
;
A
#
# COMPACT_ATOMS: atom_id res chain seq x y z
N MET A 1 11.43 -15.72 -21.08
CA MET A 1 10.91 -16.53 -19.97
C MET A 1 9.72 -15.81 -19.37
N ASN A 2 8.54 -16.42 -19.33
CA ASN A 2 7.39 -15.85 -18.62
C ASN A 2 7.52 -16.22 -17.14
N TYR A 3 7.94 -15.26 -16.32
CA TYR A 3 8.04 -15.42 -14.86
C TYR A 3 6.67 -15.59 -14.18
N PHE A 4 5.59 -15.27 -14.88
CA PHE A 4 4.23 -15.34 -14.34
C PHE A 4 3.30 -15.96 -15.38
N HIS A 5 2.39 -16.83 -14.91
CA HIS A 5 1.44 -17.52 -15.78
C HIS A 5 0.15 -16.73 -15.99
N THR A 6 -0.20 -15.82 -15.07
CA THR A 6 -1.39 -14.96 -15.18
C THR A 6 -1.12 -13.55 -14.64
N LEU A 7 -1.95 -12.57 -15.04
CA LEU A 7 -1.91 -11.23 -14.47
C LEU A 7 -2.18 -11.24 -12.95
N ARG A 8 -3.07 -12.13 -12.50
CA ARG A 8 -3.39 -12.29 -11.08
C ARG A 8 -2.16 -12.73 -10.28
N ASP A 9 -1.38 -13.66 -10.83
CA ASP A 9 -0.15 -14.16 -10.24
C ASP A 9 0.89 -13.04 -10.07
N PHE A 10 1.07 -12.23 -11.13
CA PHE A 10 1.91 -11.04 -11.10
C PHE A 10 1.44 -10.03 -10.04
N VAL A 11 0.13 -9.75 -9.97
CA VAL A 11 -0.41 -8.80 -8.99
C VAL A 11 -0.22 -9.31 -7.56
N ASN A 12 -0.44 -10.60 -7.31
CA ASN A 12 -0.21 -11.21 -6.00
C ASN A 12 1.26 -11.07 -5.58
N PHE A 13 2.20 -11.33 -6.48
CA PHE A 13 3.63 -11.16 -6.23
C PHE A 13 4.00 -9.69 -5.97
N ALA A 14 3.56 -8.78 -6.85
CA ALA A 14 3.89 -7.36 -6.78
C ALA A 14 3.35 -6.70 -5.51
N THR A 15 2.14 -7.08 -5.08
CA THR A 15 1.44 -6.47 -3.94
C THR A 15 1.66 -7.18 -2.62
N ALA A 16 2.34 -8.34 -2.61
CA ALA A 16 2.63 -9.11 -1.41
C ALA A 16 3.25 -8.23 -0.32
N ARG A 17 2.75 -8.32 0.92
CA ARG A 17 3.40 -7.68 2.08
C ARG A 17 4.77 -8.31 2.29
N GLU A 18 4.76 -9.63 2.42
CA GLU A 18 5.88 -10.53 2.70
C GLU A 18 5.70 -11.82 1.91
N PHE A 19 6.74 -12.65 1.89
CA PHE A 19 6.70 -14.00 1.33
C PHE A 19 6.96 -15.01 2.45
N TRP A 20 6.26 -16.14 2.44
CA TRP A 20 6.38 -17.20 3.44
C TRP A 20 6.79 -18.52 2.78
N HIS A 21 7.58 -19.35 3.44
CA HIS A 21 7.95 -20.67 2.90
C HIS A 21 6.78 -21.67 2.92
N GLU A 22 6.41 -22.23 1.77
CA GLU A 22 5.22 -23.11 1.67
C GLU A 22 5.41 -24.45 2.38
N LYS A 23 6.65 -24.96 2.47
CA LYS A 23 6.92 -26.37 2.82
C LYS A 23 7.64 -26.61 4.14
N MET A 24 8.12 -25.58 4.83
CA MET A 24 9.11 -25.78 5.89
C MET A 24 8.75 -25.25 7.27
N ASP A 25 7.58 -24.60 7.47
CA ASP A 25 7.28 -23.87 8.72
C ASP A 25 8.41 -22.89 9.16
N GLU A 26 9.31 -22.55 8.23
CA GLU A 26 10.55 -21.79 8.46
C GLU A 26 10.31 -20.28 8.60
N GLY A 27 9.05 -19.86 8.63
CA GLY A 27 8.68 -18.45 8.76
C GLY A 27 8.82 -17.64 7.48
N VAL A 28 9.05 -16.34 7.65
CA VAL A 28 9.11 -15.36 6.56
C VAL A 28 10.36 -15.58 5.71
N PHE A 29 10.19 -15.69 4.39
CA PHE A 29 11.30 -15.72 3.43
C PHE A 29 12.01 -14.37 3.45
N ALA A 30 13.15 -14.32 4.12
CA ALA A 30 14.01 -13.14 4.16
C ALA A 30 14.91 -13.12 2.92
N TYR A 31 14.84 -12.04 2.15
CA TYR A 31 15.78 -11.74 1.07
C TYR A 31 16.29 -10.30 1.23
N GLU A 32 17.48 -10.03 0.69
CA GLU A 32 18.07 -8.70 0.78
C GLU A 32 17.40 -7.76 -0.23
N LYS A 33 16.54 -6.86 0.26
CA LYS A 33 15.88 -5.84 -0.56
C LYS A 33 16.94 -4.90 -1.15
N ASN A 34 16.91 -4.74 -2.47
CA ASN A 34 17.79 -3.79 -3.17
C ASN A 34 17.33 -2.34 -2.92
N LYS A 35 18.20 -1.37 -3.25
CA LYS A 35 17.92 0.06 -3.05
C LYS A 35 16.63 0.51 -3.73
N THR A 36 16.33 -0.02 -4.92
CA THR A 36 15.11 0.29 -5.68
C THR A 36 13.86 -0.14 -4.91
N GLU A 37 13.87 -1.36 -4.35
CA GLU A 37 12.77 -1.84 -3.52
C GLU A 37 12.63 -1.03 -2.22
N GLN A 38 13.74 -0.69 -1.57
CA GLN A 38 13.74 0.10 -0.34
C GLN A 38 13.15 1.51 -0.56
N ILE A 39 13.48 2.16 -1.67
CA ILE A 39 12.90 3.46 -2.06
C ILE A 39 11.39 3.30 -2.28
N GLY A 40 10.98 2.27 -3.02
CA GLY A 40 9.57 2.01 -3.28
C GLY A 40 8.79 1.75 -1.99
N GLU A 41 9.33 0.93 -1.10
CA GLU A 41 8.76 0.64 0.22
C GLU A 41 8.65 1.91 1.07
N PHE A 42 9.68 2.76 1.08
CA PHE A 42 9.65 4.03 1.80
C PHE A 42 8.52 4.95 1.33
N LEU A 43 8.35 5.09 0.00
CA LEU A 43 7.33 5.96 -0.58
C LEU A 43 5.90 5.49 -0.31
N ILE A 44 5.66 4.17 -0.32
CA ILE A 44 4.31 3.62 -0.06
C ILE A 44 4.02 3.40 1.44
N ARG A 45 5.04 3.43 2.30
CA ARG A 45 4.92 3.15 3.75
C ARG A 45 3.82 3.95 4.45
N PRO A 46 3.63 5.27 4.19
CA PRO A 46 2.60 6.06 4.84
C PRO A 46 1.18 5.53 4.60
N ILE A 47 0.97 4.76 3.54
CA ILE A 47 -0.35 4.22 3.18
C ILE A 47 -0.44 2.74 3.47
N VAL A 48 0.58 1.96 3.10
CA VAL A 48 0.55 0.50 3.27
C VAL A 48 0.45 0.09 4.73
N LYS A 49 1.16 0.78 5.65
CA LYS A 49 1.14 0.45 7.08
C LYS A 49 -0.24 0.66 7.74
N PRO A 50 -0.89 1.83 7.64
CA PRO A 50 -2.22 2.01 8.19
C PRO A 50 -3.26 1.14 7.47
N PHE A 51 -3.11 0.92 6.15
CA PHE A 51 -4.02 0.08 5.39
C PHE A 51 -3.96 -1.39 5.82
N ASP A 52 -2.75 -1.96 6.02
CA ASP A 52 -2.59 -3.33 6.56
C ASP A 52 -3.25 -3.48 7.93
N SER A 53 -3.05 -2.52 8.84
CA SER A 53 -3.69 -2.53 10.16
C SER A 53 -5.21 -2.43 10.07
N THR A 54 -5.72 -1.65 9.11
CA THR A 54 -7.15 -1.44 8.91
C THR A 54 -7.80 -2.68 8.31
N LEU A 55 -7.16 -3.29 7.30
CA LEU A 55 -7.66 -4.52 6.67
C LEU A 55 -7.76 -5.69 7.66
N LYS A 56 -6.83 -5.79 8.62
CA LYS A 56 -6.92 -6.81 9.70
C LYS A 56 -8.21 -6.70 10.52
N ARG A 57 -8.77 -5.50 10.63
CA ARG A 57 -10.01 -5.20 11.38
C ARG A 57 -11.24 -5.01 10.48
N ILE A 58 -11.14 -5.28 9.17
CA ILE A 58 -12.23 -5.00 8.23
C ILE A 58 -13.49 -5.84 8.48
N ARG A 59 -13.36 -6.95 9.22
CA ARG A 59 -14.49 -7.77 9.67
C ARG A 59 -15.37 -7.06 10.69
N GLU A 60 -14.84 -5.99 11.32
CA GLU A 60 -15.56 -5.22 12.32
C GLU A 60 -16.40 -4.13 11.62
N PRO A 61 -17.73 -4.07 11.86
CA PRO A 61 -18.63 -3.21 11.08
C PRO A 61 -18.29 -1.72 11.22
N TYR A 62 -17.82 -1.27 12.39
CA TYR A 62 -17.42 0.12 12.59
C TYR A 62 -16.21 0.53 11.74
N MET A 63 -15.31 -0.39 11.40
CA MET A 63 -14.17 -0.10 10.54
C MET A 63 -14.61 0.15 9.10
N ILE A 64 -15.58 -0.63 8.61
CA ILE A 64 -16.18 -0.43 7.28
C ILE A 64 -16.84 0.95 7.20
N THR A 65 -17.60 1.33 8.24
CA THR A 65 -18.24 2.64 8.32
C THR A 65 -17.21 3.77 8.34
N ALA A 66 -16.18 3.66 9.18
CA ALA A 66 -15.11 4.66 9.28
C ALA A 66 -14.37 4.85 7.95
N LEU A 67 -14.02 3.75 7.27
CA LEU A 67 -13.39 3.77 5.94
C LEU A 67 -14.27 4.44 4.90
N THR A 68 -15.57 4.16 4.93
CA THR A 68 -16.53 4.72 3.97
C THR A 68 -16.67 6.23 4.19
N ILE A 69 -16.81 6.68 5.44
CA ILE A 69 -16.85 8.11 5.77
C ILE A 69 -15.56 8.80 5.35
N ALA A 70 -14.39 8.19 5.62
CA ALA A 70 -13.10 8.73 5.22
C ALA A 70 -12.96 8.81 3.69
N ALA A 71 -13.44 7.79 2.95
CA ALA A 71 -13.42 7.76 1.50
C ALA A 71 -14.30 8.86 0.90
N ILE A 72 -15.55 8.99 1.37
CA ILE A 72 -16.48 10.05 0.94
C ILE A 72 -15.86 11.42 1.24
N SER A 73 -15.36 11.63 2.46
CA SER A 73 -14.75 12.89 2.87
C SER A 73 -13.53 13.25 2.01
N SER A 74 -12.69 12.27 1.67
CA SER A 74 -11.53 12.46 0.81
C SER A 74 -11.94 12.85 -0.61
N VAL A 75 -12.92 12.15 -1.18
CA VAL A 75 -13.47 12.45 -2.52
C VAL A 75 -14.08 13.84 -2.55
N THR A 76 -14.93 14.19 -1.57
CA THR A 76 -15.54 15.52 -1.47
C THR A 76 -14.48 16.61 -1.35
N LEU A 77 -13.43 16.39 -0.56
CA LEU A 77 -12.31 17.34 -0.41
C LEU A 77 -11.55 17.55 -1.74
N VAL A 78 -11.42 16.52 -2.58
CA VAL A 78 -10.75 16.61 -3.89
C VAL A 78 -11.59 17.35 -4.91
N PHE A 79 -12.90 17.08 -4.99
CA PHE A 79 -13.80 17.69 -5.96
C PHE A 79 -14.24 19.11 -5.57
N TYR A 80 -14.44 19.37 -4.28
CA TYR A 80 -14.91 20.65 -3.75
C TYR A 80 -13.94 21.23 -2.71
N PRO A 81 -12.65 21.44 -3.06
CA PRO A 81 -11.65 21.86 -2.09
C PRO A 81 -11.89 23.27 -1.56
N GLU A 82 -12.53 24.16 -2.33
CA GLU A 82 -12.82 25.53 -1.91
C GLU A 82 -13.83 25.55 -0.75
N GLU A 83 -14.99 24.94 -0.95
CA GLU A 83 -16.05 24.83 0.06
C GLU A 83 -15.58 24.05 1.30
N CYS A 84 -14.82 22.97 1.09
CA CYS A 84 -14.30 22.16 2.19
C CYS A 84 -13.27 22.92 3.02
N VAL A 85 -12.31 23.58 2.38
CA VAL A 85 -11.28 24.37 3.08
C VAL A 85 -11.91 25.54 3.83
N GLU A 86 -12.90 26.21 3.26
CA GLU A 86 -13.62 27.28 3.95
C GLU A 86 -14.36 26.78 5.19
N LYS A 87 -15.10 25.67 5.07
CA LYS A 87 -15.75 25.02 6.23
C LYS A 87 -14.75 24.58 7.29
N ILE A 88 -13.61 24.00 6.89
CA ILE A 88 -12.56 23.57 7.83
C ILE A 88 -11.95 24.77 8.54
N ARG A 89 -11.67 25.88 7.84
CA ARG A 89 -11.13 27.10 8.46
C ARG A 89 -12.08 27.72 9.47
N ASN A 90 -13.38 27.66 9.22
CA ASN A 90 -14.40 28.18 10.13
C ASN A 90 -14.46 27.38 11.45
N VAL A 91 -14.13 26.08 11.41
CA VAL A 91 -14.11 25.22 12.61
C VAL A 91 -12.73 25.21 13.28
N PHE A 92 -11.65 25.21 12.48
CA PHE A 92 -10.26 25.15 12.93
C PHE A 92 -9.44 26.29 12.28
N PRO A 93 -9.40 27.49 12.89
CA PRO A 93 -8.75 28.66 12.30
C PRO A 93 -7.22 28.54 12.17
N ILE A 94 -6.61 27.57 12.87
CA ILE A 94 -5.17 27.24 12.76
C ILE A 94 -4.82 26.77 11.32
N VAL A 95 -5.80 26.29 10.56
CA VAL A 95 -5.63 25.74 9.21
C VAL A 95 -5.77 26.82 8.12
N SER A 96 -5.72 28.10 8.49
CA SER A 96 -5.86 29.26 7.58
C SER A 96 -4.83 29.31 6.46
N PHE A 97 -3.65 28.72 6.66
CA PHE A 97 -2.60 28.62 5.64
C PHE A 97 -2.96 27.66 4.48
N LEU A 98 -3.93 26.77 4.70
CA LEU A 98 -4.27 25.70 3.77
C LEU A 98 -5.11 26.27 2.64
N LYS A 99 -4.50 26.56 1.48
CA LYS A 99 -5.20 27.05 0.28
C LYS A 99 -5.75 25.85 -0.53
N PRO A 100 -6.89 25.99 -1.23
CA PRO A 100 -7.49 24.90 -2.01
C PRO A 100 -6.54 24.24 -3.02
N TRP A 101 -5.64 25.02 -3.64
CA TRP A 101 -4.65 24.48 -4.58
C TRP A 101 -3.61 23.57 -3.92
N ILE A 102 -3.29 23.78 -2.63
CA ILE A 102 -2.36 22.95 -1.87
C ILE A 102 -2.95 21.55 -1.70
N VAL A 103 -4.26 21.45 -1.48
CA VAL A 103 -4.98 20.18 -1.38
C VAL A 103 -4.88 19.41 -2.70
N LYS A 104 -5.15 20.07 -3.83
CA LYS A 104 -5.04 19.44 -5.16
C LYS A 104 -3.61 18.98 -5.45
N LEU A 105 -2.61 19.82 -5.15
CA LEU A 105 -1.20 19.47 -5.34
C LEU A 105 -0.79 18.31 -4.44
N ALA A 106 -1.18 18.31 -3.16
CA ALA A 106 -0.86 17.23 -2.23
C ALA A 106 -1.47 15.90 -2.67
N VAL A 107 -2.71 15.91 -3.17
CA VAL A 107 -3.38 14.70 -3.69
C VAL A 107 -2.67 14.20 -4.95
N PHE A 108 -2.31 15.11 -5.87
CA PHE A 108 -1.55 14.75 -7.07
C PHE A 108 -0.19 14.15 -6.72
N THR A 109 0.64 14.85 -5.94
CA THR A 109 1.97 14.38 -5.54
C THR A 109 1.90 13.10 -4.71
N GLY A 110 0.89 12.97 -3.84
CA GLY A 110 0.65 11.74 -3.08
C GLY A 110 0.33 10.57 -4.00
N THR A 111 -0.56 10.77 -4.97
CA THR A 111 -0.93 9.73 -5.97
C THR A 111 0.28 9.29 -6.79
N GLU A 112 1.05 10.25 -7.32
CA GLU A 112 2.27 9.97 -8.08
C GLU A 112 3.32 9.24 -7.23
N ALA A 113 3.53 9.65 -5.98
CA ALA A 113 4.47 9.00 -5.06
C ALA A 113 4.06 7.54 -4.77
N ILE A 114 2.76 7.26 -4.65
CA ILE A 114 2.24 5.90 -4.47
C ILE A 114 2.48 5.06 -5.72
N ILE A 115 2.10 5.57 -6.90
CA ILE A 115 2.26 4.86 -8.18
C ILE A 115 3.74 4.56 -8.42
N PHE A 116 4.59 5.58 -8.27
CA PHE A 116 6.04 5.43 -8.41
C PHE A 116 6.62 4.49 -7.35
N GLY A 117 6.15 4.56 -6.11
CA GLY A 117 6.56 3.67 -5.03
C GLY A 117 6.20 2.21 -5.29
N PHE A 118 4.99 1.93 -5.78
CA PHE A 118 4.60 0.57 -6.19
C PHE A 118 5.40 0.10 -7.41
N GLY A 119 5.63 0.96 -8.40
CA GLY A 119 6.43 0.64 -9.58
C GLY A 119 7.87 0.28 -9.21
N THR A 120 8.54 1.13 -8.45
CA THR A 120 9.92 0.90 -7.99
C THR A 120 10.03 -0.32 -7.08
N ARG A 121 9.09 -0.53 -6.16
CA ARG A 121 9.03 -1.75 -5.34
C ARG A 121 8.90 -3.01 -6.20
N THR A 122 8.02 -2.98 -7.21
CA THR A 122 7.80 -4.12 -8.11
C THR A 122 9.04 -4.41 -8.96
N ILE A 123 9.65 -3.39 -9.55
CA ILE A 123 10.91 -3.53 -10.32
C ILE A 123 12.04 -4.04 -9.41
N GLY A 124 12.11 -3.54 -8.17
CA GLY A 124 13.05 -4.01 -7.16
C GLY A 124 12.91 -5.50 -6.89
N ARG A 125 11.68 -6.01 -6.72
CA ARG A 125 11.41 -7.45 -6.56
C ARG A 125 11.74 -8.27 -7.79
N LEU A 126 11.41 -7.76 -8.98
CA LEU A 126 11.67 -8.45 -10.23
C LEU A 126 13.17 -8.58 -10.55
N SER A 127 13.99 -7.72 -9.97
CA SER A 127 15.46 -7.79 -10.12
C SER A 127 16.13 -8.70 -9.09
N GLN A 128 15.38 -9.30 -8.16
CA GLN A 128 15.90 -10.26 -7.18
C GLN A 128 15.83 -11.69 -7.72
N GLY A 129 16.98 -12.22 -8.13
CA GLY A 129 17.08 -13.57 -8.69
C GLY A 129 16.60 -14.67 -7.74
N ASP A 130 16.97 -14.59 -6.46
CA ASP A 130 16.61 -15.58 -5.45
C ASP A 130 15.09 -15.60 -5.19
N LEU A 131 14.48 -14.41 -5.11
CA LEU A 131 13.04 -14.26 -4.91
C LEU A 131 12.25 -14.81 -6.10
N ILE A 132 12.65 -14.48 -7.34
CA ILE A 132 12.00 -15.02 -8.55
C ILE A 132 12.17 -16.54 -8.64
N THR A 133 13.36 -17.06 -8.29
CA THR A 133 13.62 -18.50 -8.32
C THR A 133 12.76 -19.24 -7.29
N ALA A 134 12.65 -18.69 -6.08
CA ALA A 134 11.76 -19.21 -5.04
C ALA A 134 10.29 -19.17 -5.47
N TRP A 135 9.85 -18.07 -6.10
CA TRP A 135 8.49 -17.94 -6.62
C TRP A 135 8.18 -18.99 -7.70
N ASN A 136 9.04 -19.13 -8.70
CA ASN A 136 8.84 -20.06 -9.81
C ASN A 136 8.89 -21.52 -9.38
N SER A 137 9.69 -21.84 -8.36
CA SER A 137 9.77 -23.18 -7.77
C SER A 137 8.60 -23.50 -6.83
N LYS A 138 7.69 -22.54 -6.59
CA LYS A 138 6.58 -22.66 -5.61
C LYS A 138 7.11 -23.09 -4.24
N SER A 139 8.23 -22.49 -3.83
CA SER A 139 8.77 -22.68 -2.48
C SER A 139 8.30 -21.59 -1.51
N ILE A 140 7.73 -20.51 -2.04
CA ILE A 140 7.20 -19.38 -1.29
C ILE A 140 5.78 -19.02 -1.71
N VAL A 141 5.03 -18.44 -0.77
CA VAL A 141 3.67 -17.92 -0.97
C VAL A 141 3.63 -16.44 -0.62
N ALA A 142 2.91 -15.66 -1.42
CA ALA A 142 2.67 -14.24 -1.14
C ALA A 142 1.69 -14.09 0.03
N ILE A 143 2.07 -13.31 1.04
CA ILE A 143 1.18 -12.90 2.12
C ILE A 143 0.52 -11.59 1.70
N PRO A 144 -0.82 -11.56 1.52
CA PRO A 144 -1.51 -10.33 1.16
C PRO A 144 -1.55 -9.36 2.34
N LEU A 145 -1.70 -8.07 2.03
CA LEU A 145 -2.01 -7.06 3.03
C LEU A 145 -3.30 -7.42 3.77
N GLY A 146 -3.34 -7.19 5.08
CA GLY A 146 -4.48 -7.54 5.92
C GLY A 146 -4.52 -9.00 6.36
N ALA A 147 -3.61 -9.86 5.89
CA ALA A 147 -3.51 -11.22 6.42
C ALA A 147 -3.08 -11.18 7.89
N VAL A 148 -3.86 -11.87 8.72
CA VAL A 148 -3.51 -12.23 10.09
C VAL A 148 -2.75 -13.54 10.00
N ILE A 149 -1.45 -13.48 10.23
CA ILE A 149 -0.63 -14.68 10.40
C ILE A 149 -0.68 -14.95 11.90
N GLU A 150 -1.26 -16.08 12.31
CA GLU A 150 -1.13 -16.55 13.68
C GLU A 150 0.35 -16.86 13.91
N GLN A 151 1.02 -16.08 14.77
CA GLN A 151 2.32 -16.49 15.29
C GLN A 151 2.06 -17.70 16.19
N GLN A 152 2.41 -18.90 15.71
CA GLN A 152 2.50 -20.09 16.55
C GLN A 152 3.75 -20.00 17.43
#